data_AF-A0A897MP36-F1
#
_entry.id   AF-A0A897MP36-F1
#
_cell.length_a   1.000
_cell.length_b   1.000
_cell.length_c   1.000
_cell.angle_alpha   90.00
_cell.angle_beta   90.00
_cell.angle_gamma   90.00
#
_symmetry.space_group_name_H-M   'P 1'
#
loop_
_entity.id
_entity.type
_entity.pdbx_description
1 polymer ?
#
loop_
_entity_poly.entity_id
_entity_poly.type
_entity_poly.pdbx_seq_one_letter_code
_entity_poly.pdbx_strand_id
1 'polypeptide(L)' 'MPDCPRCGTRMSMDDETTKLVEYRCTVCHTREVEHRTGSQSLRQGSPDVA' A
#
# COMPACT_ATOMS: atom_id res chain seq x y z
N MET A 1 -4.23 -8.94 0.14
CA MET A 1 -2.81 -8.67 -0.17
C MET A 1 -2.78 -8.04 -1.55
N PRO A 2 -2.10 -6.90 -1.74
CA PRO A 2 -2.06 -6.18 -3.00
C PRO A 2 -1.36 -6.99 -4.09
N ASP A 3 -1.75 -6.76 -5.35
CA ASP A 3 -1.05 -7.26 -6.51
C ASP A 3 0.12 -6.32 -6.82
N CYS A 4 1.29 -6.88 -7.15
CA CYS A 4 2.48 -6.07 -7.35
C CYS A 4 2.33 -5.18 -8.60
N PRO A 5 2.55 -3.85 -8.50
CA PRO A 5 2.40 -2.93 -9.63
C PRO A 5 3.47 -3.13 -10.72
N ARG A 6 4.52 -3.93 -10.45
CA ARG A 6 5.63 -4.17 -11.38
C ARG A 6 5.44 -5.43 -12.22
N CYS A 7 4.93 -6.51 -11.62
CA CYS A 7 4.86 -7.82 -12.27
C CYS A 7 3.47 -8.47 -12.22
N GLY A 8 2.50 -7.85 -11.54
CA GLY A 8 1.14 -8.39 -11.38
C GLY A 8 1.06 -9.64 -10.49
N THR A 9 2.15 -10.06 -9.85
CA THR A 9 2.12 -11.18 -8.90
C THR A 9 1.58 -10.73 -7.56
N ARG A 10 0.77 -11.58 -6.90
CA ARG A 10 0.31 -11.35 -5.53
C ARG A 10 1.47 -11.15 -4.57
N MET A 11 1.47 -10.03 -3.85
CA MET A 11 2.48 -9.76 -2.84
C MET A 11 2.21 -10.56 -1.57
N SER A 12 3.28 -10.91 -0.86
CA SER A 12 3.21 -11.55 0.45
C SER A 12 3.34 -10.48 1.53
N MET A 13 2.58 -10.61 2.62
CA MET A 13 2.73 -9.74 3.78
C MET A 13 4.01 -10.14 4.53
N ASP A 14 4.97 -9.21 4.65
CA ASP A 14 6.29 -9.44 5.27
C ASP A 14 6.22 -9.13 6.77
N ASP A 15 5.60 -8.01 7.13
CA ASP A 15 5.45 -7.54 8.51
C ASP A 15 4.10 -6.85 8.71
N GLU A 16 3.39 -7.17 9.80
CA GLU A 16 2.15 -6.50 10.18
C GLU A 16 2.28 -5.96 11.61
N THR A 17 2.27 -4.64 11.71
CA THR A 17 2.14 -3.93 12.98
C THR A 17 0.73 -3.32 13.09
N THR A 18 0.34 -2.94 14.30
CA THR A 18 -0.97 -2.30 14.56
C THR A 18 -1.21 -1.02 13.74
N LYS A 19 -0.16 -0.38 13.21
CA LYS A 19 -0.24 0.90 12.50
C LYS A 19 0.21 0.82 11.04
N LEU A 20 0.87 -0.27 10.64
CA LEU A 20 1.60 -0.34 9.38
C LEU A 20 1.74 -1.79 8.94
N VAL A 21 1.51 -2.02 7.65
CA VAL A 21 1.61 -3.34 7.01
C VAL A 21 2.60 -3.24 5.86
N GLU A 22 3.64 -4.05 5.88
CA GLU A 22 4.60 -4.17 4.79
C GLU A 22 4.27 -5.39 3.93
N TYR A 23 4.22 -5.18 2.61
CA TYR A 23 4.09 -6.23 1.61
C TYR A 23 5.36 -6.30 0.78
N ARG A 24 5.80 -7.53 0.50
CA ARG A 24 6.93 -7.83 -0.36
C ARG A 24 6.51 -8.75 -1.49
N CYS A 25 6.89 -8.40 -2.72
CA CYS A 25 6.75 -9.28 -3.86
C CYS A 25 7.87 -10.33 -3.87
N THR A 26 7.53 -11.61 -4.02
CA THR A 26 8.51 -12.71 -4.07
C THR A 26 9.20 -12.86 -5.42
N VAL A 27 8.67 -12.21 -6.47
CA VAL A 27 9.20 -12.30 -7.85
C VAL A 27 10.17 -11.18 -8.15
N CYS A 28 9.75 -9.93 -7.96
CA CYS A 28 10.57 -8.75 -8.28
C CYS A 28 11.14 -8.05 -7.05
N HIS A 29 10.90 -8.57 -5.84
CA HIS A 29 11.36 -8.01 -4.57
C HIS A 29 10.92 -6.55 -4.30
N THR A 30 9.85 -6.09 -4.96
CA THR A 30 9.22 -4.80 -4.67
C THR A 30 8.59 -4.81 -3.28
N ARG A 31 8.75 -3.71 -2.55
CA ARG A 31 8.20 -3.52 -1.21
C ARG A 31 7.18 -2.39 -1.23
N GLU A 32 6.05 -2.60 -0.61
CA GLU A 32 4.99 -1.61 -0.42
C GLU A 32 4.60 -1.56 1.05
N VAL A 33 4.35 -0.35 1.55
CA VAL A 33 4.06 -0.12 2.96
C VAL A 33 2.73 0.62 3.07
N GLU A 34 1.74 -0.03 3.68
CA GLU A 34 0.42 0.53 3.92
C GLU A 34 0.29 0.98 5.38
N HIS A 35 -0.09 2.24 5.59
CA HIS A 35 -0.31 2.78 6.93
C HIS A 35 -1.78 2.57 7.32
N ARG A 36 -2.04 1.63 8.23
CA ARG A 36 -3.35 1.46 8.86
C ARG A 36 -3.50 2.48 10.00
N THR A 37 -3.66 3.75 9.64
CA THR A 37 -4.04 4.78 10.61
C THR A 37 -5.51 4.56 10.95
N GLY A 38 -5.78 3.95 12.10
CA GLY A 38 -7.13 3.82 12.64
C GLY A 38 -7.68 5.20 13.03
N SER A 39 -8.18 5.96 12.05
CA SER A 39 -9.12 7.10 12.11
C SER A 39 -9.18 7.75 10.73
N GLN A 40 -10.38 7.84 10.16
CA GLN A 40 -10.66 8.53 8.89
C GLN A 40 -10.15 9.98 8.91
N SER A 41 -9.49 10.42 7.82
CA SER A 41 -9.68 11.70 7.12
C SER A 41 -8.36 12.33 6.65
N LEU A 42 -8.25 12.50 5.33
CA LEU A 42 -8.07 13.83 4.73
C LEU A 42 -8.60 13.80 3.30
N ARG A 43 -9.84 14.30 3.20
CA ARG A 43 -10.42 15.07 2.09
C ARG A 43 -9.40 15.37 0.98
N GLN A 44 -9.45 14.61 -0.11
CA GLN A 44 -8.93 15.06 -1.39
C GLN A 44 -9.99 16.00 -2.00
N GLY A 45 -10.11 17.21 -1.47
CA GLY A 45 -10.65 18.32 -2.26
C GLY A 45 -9.52 18.81 -3.16
N SER A 46 -9.70 19.22 -4.40
CA SER A 46 -10.84 19.33 -5.31
C SER A 46 -10.20 19.76 -6.66
N PRO A 47 -10.95 19.84 -7.78
CA PRO A 47 -10.44 19.83 -9.14
C PRO A 47 -9.95 21.20 -9.63
N ASP A 48 -9.24 21.19 -10.78
CA ASP A 48 -9.21 22.21 -11.83
C ASP A 48 -8.97 23.68 -11.43
N VAL A 49 -7.81 24.23 -11.79
CA VAL A 49 -7.67 25.67 -12.06
C VAL A 49 -7.16 25.85 -13.48
N ALA A 50 -8.02 26.47 -14.27
CA ALA A 50 -7.87 26.87 -15.67
C ALA A 50 -6.78 27.92 -15.91
#